data_AF-A0A1D6IJE9-F1
#
_entry.id   AF-A0A1D6IJE9-F1
#
_cell.length_a   1.000
_cell.length_b   1.000
_cell.length_c   1.000
_cell.angle_alpha   90.00
_cell.angle_beta   90.00
_cell.angle_gamma   90.00
#
_symmetry.space_group_name_H-M   'P 1'
#
loop_
_entity.id
_entity.type
_entity.pdbx_description
1 polymer ?
#
loop_
_entity_poly.entity_id
_entity_poly.type
_entity_poly.pdbx_seq_one_letter_code
_entity_poly.pdbx_strand_id
1 'polypeptide(L)'
;MTEFKWLGRTFPITNAKTRVSILKAQQLERDLSAAATESVAADKKLAIFDKIFSAYHDARSCIRNDLASAGNAEDIKDDLNGLDKAVSAVLGLRTIERNQLLVSIGKSKFTKHRDEKNERTTKPEELVRLYDLLIQNVTDLTDLVSSGRNKNEEENSFIHEYELKGLAFRAERCFFLAKSYSSAGKRAEAYALFCHAHTLTGSALQQHSNSHDKALIQDLEFLSNNCRSNSCIEHATGIMEEEIVPLKLSKGVSTMSLADNKTKENKYLLDMLESYESAIGEPNTKAPCRIAQFPPPFQAVPCNPIVLDMAYNSVEFPNLENRMKKEKKGLLSRFWG
;
A
#
# COMPACT_ATOMS: atom_id res chain seq x y z
N MET A 1 25.26 -38.86 14.97
CA MET A 1 25.45 -37.51 15.53
C MET A 1 25.90 -37.64 16.98
N THR A 2 27.17 -37.41 17.27
CA THR A 2 27.76 -37.47 18.62
C THR A 2 27.95 -36.08 19.24
N GLU A 3 27.80 -35.04 18.42
CA GLU A 3 28.02 -33.64 18.78
C GLU A 3 26.97 -32.77 18.07
N PHE A 4 26.64 -31.64 18.68
CA PHE A 4 25.79 -30.59 18.13
C PHE A 4 26.64 -29.37 17.83
N LYS A 5 26.57 -28.84 16.60
CA LYS A 5 27.34 -27.67 16.18
C LYS A 5 26.43 -26.48 16.03
N TRP A 6 26.77 -25.35 16.64
CA TRP A 6 26.01 -24.13 16.55
C TRP A 6 26.90 -22.91 16.79
N LEU A 7 26.87 -21.94 15.86
CA LEU A 7 27.67 -20.71 15.85
C LEU A 7 29.14 -20.97 16.23
N GLY A 8 29.82 -21.80 15.46
CA GLY A 8 31.25 -22.12 15.66
C GLY A 8 31.58 -22.94 16.92
N ARG A 9 30.60 -23.28 17.75
CA ARG A 9 30.78 -24.12 18.94
C ARG A 9 30.31 -25.55 18.68
N THR A 10 30.95 -26.49 19.38
CA THR A 10 30.62 -27.91 19.34
C THR A 10 30.25 -28.36 20.76
N PHE A 11 29.07 -28.96 20.92
CA PHE A 11 28.54 -29.44 22.18
C PHE A 11 28.40 -30.97 22.14
N PRO A 12 29.00 -31.72 23.06
CA PRO A 12 28.92 -33.18 23.04
C PRO A 12 27.49 -33.66 23.39
N ILE A 13 27.03 -34.73 22.72
CA ILE A 13 25.74 -35.38 22.99
C ILE A 13 25.97 -36.83 23.41
N THR A 14 25.98 -37.05 24.72
CA THR A 14 26.12 -38.38 25.33
C THR A 14 24.79 -39.13 25.35
N ASN A 15 23.69 -38.47 25.70
CA ASN A 15 22.36 -39.08 25.82
C ASN A 15 21.75 -39.42 24.45
N ALA A 16 21.42 -40.70 24.25
CA ALA A 16 20.80 -41.20 23.03
C ALA A 16 19.40 -40.61 22.78
N LYS A 17 18.61 -40.32 23.82
CA LYS A 17 17.28 -39.70 23.68
C LYS A 17 17.40 -38.27 23.15
N THR A 18 18.28 -37.46 23.76
CA THR A 18 18.59 -36.11 23.28
C THR A 18 19.02 -36.12 21.81
N ARG A 19 19.92 -37.05 21.45
CA ARG A 19 20.38 -37.25 20.07
C ARG A 19 19.23 -37.54 19.11
N VAL A 20 18.33 -38.46 19.45
CA VAL A 20 17.19 -38.83 18.60
C VAL A 20 16.24 -37.65 18.43
N SER A 21 15.94 -36.90 19.49
CA SER A 21 15.05 -35.74 19.43
C SER A 21 15.62 -34.62 18.56
N ILE A 22 16.91 -34.31 18.67
CA ILE A 22 17.57 -33.30 17.82
C ILE A 22 17.61 -33.76 16.35
N LEU A 23 17.96 -35.03 16.08
CA LEU A 23 17.95 -35.57 14.71
C LEU A 23 16.56 -35.52 14.07
N LYS A 24 15.51 -35.82 14.84
CA LYS A 24 14.13 -35.70 14.40
C LYS A 24 13.78 -34.25 14.06
N ALA A 25 14.16 -33.28 14.89
CA ALA A 25 13.95 -31.87 14.62
C ALA A 25 14.68 -31.42 13.33
N GLN A 26 15.96 -31.77 13.18
CA GLN A 26 16.75 -31.45 11.98
C GLN A 26 16.21 -32.12 10.70
N GLN A 27 15.61 -33.31 10.80
CA GLN A 27 14.92 -33.92 9.65
C GLN A 27 13.69 -33.11 9.27
N LEU A 28 12.85 -32.73 10.25
CA LEU A 28 11.66 -31.92 10.00
C LEU A 28 12.00 -30.54 9.44
N GLU A 29 13.11 -29.94 9.86
CA GLU A 29 13.62 -28.69 9.29
C GLU A 29 14.04 -28.85 7.82
N ARG A 30 14.70 -29.96 7.48
CA ARG A 30 15.05 -30.27 6.09
C ARG A 30 13.79 -30.47 5.25
N ASP A 31 12.79 -31.18 5.77
CA ASP A 31 11.50 -31.37 5.10
C ASP A 31 10.79 -30.03 4.89
N LEU A 32 10.86 -29.12 5.87
CA LEU A 32 10.31 -27.76 5.76
C LEU A 32 11.02 -26.93 4.69
N SER A 33 12.36 -27.01 4.61
CA SER A 33 13.14 -26.31 3.59
C SER A 33 12.86 -26.83 2.18
N ALA A 34 12.69 -28.16 2.02
CA ALA A 34 12.28 -28.75 0.75
C ALA A 34 10.87 -28.31 0.35
N ALA A 35 9.96 -28.25 1.33
CA ALA A 35 8.59 -27.73 1.16
C ALA A 35 8.54 -26.21 0.90
N ALA A 36 9.64 -25.47 1.03
CA ALA A 36 9.69 -24.06 0.63
C ALA A 36 9.86 -23.89 -0.89
N THR A 37 10.48 -24.86 -1.55
CA THR A 37 10.67 -24.92 -3.01
C THR A 37 9.41 -25.38 -3.74
N GLU A 38 8.59 -26.19 -3.06
CA GLU A 38 7.28 -26.61 -3.53
C GLU A 38 6.20 -25.62 -3.05
N SER A 39 5.14 -25.41 -3.83
CA SER A 39 4.00 -24.54 -3.45
C SER A 39 3.13 -25.21 -2.37
N VAL A 40 3.70 -25.41 -1.18
CA VAL A 40 3.05 -26.05 -0.04
C VAL A 40 2.24 -25.01 0.72
N ALA A 41 0.97 -25.34 0.99
CA ALA A 41 0.04 -24.50 1.75
C ALA A 41 0.60 -24.11 3.12
N ALA A 42 0.36 -22.85 3.53
CA ALA A 42 0.91 -22.28 4.75
C ALA A 42 0.53 -23.07 6.02
N ASP A 43 -0.68 -23.64 6.08
CA ASP A 43 -1.14 -24.46 7.21
C ASP A 43 -0.30 -25.73 7.40
N LYS A 44 0.15 -26.34 6.30
CA LYS A 44 1.04 -27.51 6.37
C LYS A 44 2.42 -27.12 6.91
N LYS A 45 2.94 -25.93 6.52
CA LYS A 45 4.20 -25.40 7.05
C LYS A 45 4.10 -25.12 8.56
N LEU A 46 3.00 -24.53 9.01
CA LEU A 46 2.73 -24.31 10.43
C LEU A 46 2.69 -25.63 11.23
N ALA A 47 2.01 -26.66 10.70
CA ALA A 47 1.96 -27.98 11.34
C ALA A 47 3.34 -28.66 11.43
N ILE A 48 4.26 -28.38 10.50
CA ILE A 48 5.65 -28.86 10.58
C ILE A 48 6.41 -28.12 11.69
N PHE A 49 6.24 -26.80 11.82
CA PHE A 49 6.82 -26.04 12.93
C PHE A 49 6.39 -26.59 14.31
N ASP A 50 5.11 -26.94 14.49
CA ASP A 50 4.63 -27.52 15.75
C ASP A 50 5.35 -28.85 16.10
N LYS A 51 5.64 -29.66 15.08
CA LYS A 51 6.42 -30.90 15.24
C LYS A 51 7.90 -30.62 15.54
N ILE A 52 8.48 -29.59 14.93
CA ILE A 52 9.85 -29.13 15.21
C ILE A 52 9.95 -28.66 16.67
N PHE A 53 9.00 -27.84 17.13
CA PHE A 53 8.95 -27.37 18.51
C PHE A 53 8.83 -28.53 19.49
N SER A 54 7.93 -29.47 19.23
CA SER A 54 7.79 -30.67 20.06
C SER A 54 9.11 -31.44 20.18
N ALA A 55 9.81 -31.68 19.06
CA ALA A 55 11.08 -32.40 19.06
C ALA A 55 12.20 -31.65 19.82
N TYR A 56 12.32 -30.32 19.67
CA TYR A 56 13.30 -29.55 20.45
C TYR A 56 12.92 -29.43 21.92
N HIS A 57 11.64 -29.33 22.27
CA HIS A 57 11.20 -29.37 23.67
C HIS A 57 11.52 -30.72 24.33
N ASP A 58 11.31 -31.83 23.62
CA ASP A 58 11.70 -33.17 24.08
C ASP A 58 13.22 -33.27 24.30
N ALA A 59 14.02 -32.73 23.37
CA ALA A 59 15.48 -32.67 23.51
C ALA A 59 15.89 -31.88 24.75
N ARG A 60 15.35 -30.67 24.93
CA ARG A 60 15.64 -29.83 26.11
C ARG A 60 15.19 -30.46 27.42
N SER A 61 14.04 -31.15 27.41
CA SER A 61 13.58 -31.90 28.59
C SER A 61 14.60 -32.98 28.98
N CYS A 62 15.11 -33.73 28.00
CA CYS A 62 16.17 -34.72 28.25
C CYS A 62 17.45 -34.06 28.79
N ILE A 63 17.91 -32.96 28.18
CA ILE A 63 19.12 -32.24 28.62
C ILE A 63 18.97 -31.74 30.06
N ARG A 64 17.82 -31.14 30.41
CA ARG A 64 17.58 -30.65 31.78
C ARG A 64 17.48 -31.78 32.81
N ASN A 65 16.93 -32.93 32.44
CA ASN A 65 16.92 -34.11 33.30
C ASN A 65 18.34 -34.66 33.54
N ASP A 66 19.17 -34.68 32.51
CA ASP A 66 20.59 -35.05 32.62
C ASP A 66 21.34 -34.05 33.50
N LEU A 67 21.07 -32.74 33.34
CA LEU A 67 21.66 -31.68 34.16
C LEU A 67 21.29 -31.84 35.65
N ALA A 68 20.03 -32.16 35.95
CA ALA A 68 19.58 -32.44 37.30
C ALA A 68 20.23 -33.70 37.90
N SER A 69 20.67 -34.64 37.06
CA SER A 69 21.27 -35.92 37.45
C SER A 69 22.81 -35.90 37.40
N ALA A 70 23.44 -34.81 36.95
CA ALA A 70 24.88 -34.72 36.68
C ALA A 70 25.78 -34.69 37.94
N GLY A 71 25.19 -34.60 39.15
CA GLY A 71 25.95 -34.62 40.41
C GLY A 71 26.87 -33.40 40.56
N ASN A 72 28.16 -33.61 40.89
CA ASN A 72 29.17 -32.56 41.09
C ASN A 72 30.20 -32.48 39.94
N ALA A 73 29.95 -33.12 38.80
CA ALA A 73 30.84 -33.05 37.64
C ALA A 73 30.63 -31.71 36.91
N GLU A 74 31.40 -30.69 37.28
CA GLU A 74 31.26 -29.33 36.73
C GLU A 74 31.46 -29.27 35.21
N ASP A 75 32.45 -30.00 34.66
CA ASP A 75 32.68 -30.05 33.21
C ASP A 75 31.45 -30.57 32.43
N ILE A 76 30.77 -31.60 32.98
CA ILE A 76 29.57 -32.18 32.36
C ILE A 76 28.39 -31.19 32.45
N LYS A 77 28.26 -30.45 33.56
CA LYS A 77 27.23 -29.43 33.71
C LYS A 77 27.43 -28.28 32.75
N ASP A 78 28.66 -27.83 32.56
CA ASP A 78 28.99 -26.75 31.62
C ASP A 78 28.65 -27.16 30.17
N ASP A 79 29.00 -28.39 29.77
CA ASP A 79 28.64 -28.94 28.46
C ASP A 79 27.12 -29.03 28.27
N LEU A 80 26.38 -29.54 29.26
CA LEU A 80 24.92 -29.67 29.22
C LEU A 80 24.22 -28.31 29.21
N ASN A 81 24.72 -27.33 29.98
CA ASN A 81 24.18 -25.98 30.00
C ASN A 81 24.44 -25.25 28.68
N GLY A 82 25.64 -25.44 28.10
CA GLY A 82 25.95 -24.97 26.75
C GLY A 82 25.03 -25.58 25.69
N LEU A 83 24.79 -26.90 25.77
CA LEU A 83 23.88 -27.60 24.87
C LEU A 83 22.42 -27.13 25.03
N ASP A 84 21.88 -26.98 26.25
CA ASP A 84 20.52 -26.45 26.46
C ASP A 84 20.40 -25.02 25.93
N LYS A 85 21.42 -24.18 26.14
CA LYS A 85 21.47 -22.81 25.60
C LYS A 85 21.42 -22.82 24.07
N ALA A 86 22.25 -23.64 23.42
CA ALA A 86 22.30 -23.73 21.95
C ALA A 86 20.98 -24.25 21.37
N VAL A 87 20.40 -25.31 21.96
CA VAL A 87 19.10 -25.84 21.53
C VAL A 87 17.97 -24.82 21.78
N SER A 88 18.04 -24.07 22.88
CA SER A 88 17.09 -22.99 23.18
C SER A 88 17.18 -21.86 22.15
N ALA A 89 18.38 -21.49 21.72
CA ALA A 89 18.58 -20.47 20.71
C ALA A 89 18.07 -20.91 19.33
N VAL A 90 18.31 -22.18 18.95
CA VAL A 90 17.72 -22.76 17.72
C VAL A 90 16.19 -22.78 17.79
N LEU A 91 15.61 -23.14 18.94
CA LEU A 91 14.16 -23.06 19.13
C LEU A 91 13.64 -21.61 18.98
N GLY A 92 14.35 -20.64 19.55
CA GLY A 92 14.03 -19.21 19.39
C GLY A 92 14.06 -18.77 17.92
N LEU A 93 15.09 -19.20 17.17
CA LEU A 93 15.20 -18.98 15.73
C LEU A 93 13.97 -19.52 14.97
N ARG A 94 13.60 -20.79 15.20
CA ARG A 94 12.41 -21.39 14.56
C ARG A 94 11.12 -20.70 14.96
N THR A 95 11.05 -20.16 16.18
CA THR A 95 9.90 -19.38 16.65
C THR A 95 9.75 -18.07 15.88
N ILE A 96 10.87 -17.38 15.60
CA ILE A 96 10.90 -16.17 14.76
C ILE A 96 10.43 -16.51 13.34
N GLU A 97 10.99 -17.54 12.71
CA GLU A 97 10.64 -17.96 11.34
C GLU A 97 9.14 -18.32 11.21
N ARG A 98 8.61 -19.06 12.19
CA ARG A 98 7.18 -19.38 12.25
C ARG A 98 6.31 -18.14 12.37
N ASN A 99 6.72 -17.17 13.19
CA ASN A 99 5.96 -15.92 13.37
C ASN A 99 6.09 -14.98 12.17
N GLN A 100 7.21 -15.00 11.44
CA GLN A 100 7.32 -14.32 10.14
C GLN A 100 6.35 -14.94 9.12
N LEU A 101 6.19 -16.27 9.10
CA LEU A 101 5.17 -16.91 8.27
C LEU A 101 3.75 -16.43 8.63
N LEU A 102 3.42 -16.30 9.93
CA LEU A 102 2.14 -15.72 10.35
C LEU A 102 1.96 -14.28 9.88
N VAL A 103 3.02 -13.46 9.96
CA VAL A 103 2.99 -12.09 9.42
C VAL A 103 2.73 -12.10 7.91
N SER A 104 3.39 -12.98 7.15
CA SER A 104 3.17 -13.10 5.70
C SER A 104 1.73 -13.48 5.37
N ILE A 105 1.14 -14.43 6.12
CA ILE A 105 -0.29 -14.78 5.99
C ILE A 105 -1.17 -13.57 6.34
N GLY A 106 -0.87 -12.90 7.46
CA GLY A 106 -1.61 -11.72 7.94
C GLY A 106 -1.59 -10.59 6.92
N LYS A 107 -0.42 -10.26 6.36
CA LYS A 107 -0.22 -9.25 5.31
C LYS A 107 -0.97 -9.62 4.03
N SER A 108 -0.91 -10.88 3.58
CA SER A 108 -1.66 -11.34 2.40
C SER A 108 -3.17 -11.15 2.56
N LYS A 109 -3.72 -11.45 3.74
CA LYS A 109 -5.13 -11.24 4.06
C LYS A 109 -5.50 -9.77 4.30
N PHE A 110 -4.51 -8.94 4.61
CA PHE A 110 -4.69 -7.49 4.77
C PHE A 110 -4.79 -6.77 3.42
N THR A 111 -4.04 -7.22 2.39
CA THR A 111 -4.00 -6.57 1.08
C THR A 111 -5.09 -7.02 0.11
N LYS A 112 -5.72 -8.18 0.35
CA LYS A 112 -6.84 -8.65 -0.47
C LYS A 112 -8.08 -7.76 -0.27
N HIS A 113 -8.59 -7.19 -1.38
CA HIS A 113 -9.88 -6.50 -1.39
C HIS A 113 -11.03 -7.47 -1.10
N ARG A 114 -12.08 -6.94 -0.49
CA ARG A 114 -13.24 -7.63 0.12
C ARG A 114 -14.19 -8.31 -0.90
N ASP A 115 -13.67 -8.79 -2.02
CA ASP A 115 -14.47 -9.36 -3.13
C ASP A 115 -14.67 -10.87 -3.01
N GLU A 116 -13.89 -11.56 -2.15
CA GLU A 116 -14.09 -12.99 -1.86
C GLU A 116 -15.00 -13.16 -0.63
N LYS A 117 -16.26 -13.56 -0.89
CA LYS A 117 -17.28 -13.84 0.13
C LYS A 117 -16.73 -14.67 1.29
N ASN A 118 -16.86 -14.14 2.50
CA ASN A 118 -16.63 -14.75 3.82
C ASN A 118 -15.19 -14.84 4.40
N GLU A 119 -14.13 -14.37 3.74
CA GLU A 119 -12.81 -14.34 4.41
C GLU A 119 -12.65 -13.07 5.27
N ARG A 120 -12.38 -13.23 6.58
CA ARG A 120 -12.12 -12.10 7.49
C ARG A 120 -10.78 -11.46 7.11
N THR A 121 -10.81 -10.21 6.69
CA THR A 121 -9.62 -9.38 6.48
C THR A 121 -8.90 -9.17 7.81
N THR A 122 -7.58 -9.41 7.85
CA THR A 122 -6.73 -9.12 9.01
C THR A 122 -6.87 -7.65 9.38
N LYS A 123 -7.03 -7.33 10.67
CA LYS A 123 -7.01 -5.93 11.11
C LYS A 123 -5.58 -5.43 11.34
N PRO A 124 -5.29 -4.12 11.19
CA PRO A 124 -3.96 -3.59 11.47
C PRO A 124 -3.43 -3.95 12.87
N GLU A 125 -4.30 -3.98 13.88
CA GLU A 125 -3.94 -4.29 15.27
C GLU A 125 -3.44 -5.73 15.45
N GLU A 126 -3.93 -6.66 14.63
CA GLU A 126 -3.46 -8.05 14.64
C GLU A 126 -2.02 -8.14 14.12
N LEU A 127 -1.68 -7.35 13.08
CA LEU A 127 -0.31 -7.24 12.59
C LEU A 127 0.61 -6.56 13.60
N VAL A 128 0.15 -5.52 14.29
CA VAL A 128 0.89 -4.90 15.40
C VAL A 128 1.25 -5.94 16.45
N ARG A 129 0.30 -6.77 16.90
CA ARG A 129 0.55 -7.84 17.87
C ARG A 129 1.56 -8.87 17.38
N LEU A 130 1.50 -9.25 16.11
CA LEU A 130 2.46 -10.21 15.53
C LEU A 130 3.88 -9.62 15.49
N TYR A 131 4.02 -8.33 15.17
CA TYR A 131 5.32 -7.66 15.21
C TYR A 131 5.82 -7.42 16.63
N ASP A 132 4.96 -7.10 17.59
CA ASP A 132 5.33 -7.07 19.02
C ASP A 132 5.94 -8.40 19.46
N LEU A 133 5.30 -9.52 19.07
CA LEU A 133 5.81 -10.85 19.36
C LEU A 133 7.16 -11.13 18.66
N LEU A 134 7.34 -10.70 17.42
CA LEU A 134 8.62 -10.83 16.72
C LEU A 134 9.74 -10.02 17.39
N ILE A 135 9.45 -8.79 17.81
CA ILE A 135 10.41 -7.93 18.51
C ILE A 135 10.81 -8.56 19.84
N GLN A 136 9.85 -9.09 20.59
CA GLN A 136 10.12 -9.80 21.85
C GLN A 136 11.00 -11.03 21.59
N ASN A 137 10.62 -11.87 20.63
CA ASN A 137 11.38 -13.09 20.30
C ASN A 137 12.82 -12.80 19.87
N VAL A 138 13.03 -11.76 19.07
CA VAL A 138 14.37 -11.32 18.66
C VAL A 138 15.17 -10.87 19.88
N THR A 139 14.57 -10.06 20.75
CA THR A 139 15.23 -9.53 21.95
C THR A 139 15.61 -10.68 22.91
N ASP A 140 14.69 -11.59 23.19
CA ASP A 140 14.94 -12.77 24.03
C ASP A 140 16.04 -13.65 23.44
N LEU A 141 16.06 -13.81 22.11
CA LEU A 141 17.09 -14.59 21.42
C LEU A 141 18.46 -13.91 21.51
N THR A 142 18.56 -12.61 21.21
CA THR A 142 19.83 -11.86 21.30
C THR A 142 20.36 -11.82 22.73
N ASP A 143 19.49 -11.67 23.73
CA ASP A 143 19.85 -11.69 25.15
C ASP A 143 20.36 -13.07 25.57
N LEU A 144 19.66 -14.13 25.13
CA LEU A 144 20.08 -15.50 25.36
C LEU A 144 21.48 -15.74 24.79
N VAL A 145 21.73 -15.41 23.52
CA VAL A 145 23.05 -15.59 22.90
C VAL A 145 24.11 -14.74 23.63
N SER A 146 23.77 -13.50 23.97
CA SER A 146 24.67 -12.53 24.61
C SER A 146 25.09 -12.86 26.04
N SER A 147 24.37 -13.75 26.74
CA SER A 147 24.62 -14.09 28.15
C SER A 147 25.99 -14.73 28.47
N GLY A 148 26.78 -15.11 27.45
CA GLY A 148 28.10 -15.75 27.63
C GLY A 148 29.24 -14.73 27.78
N ARG A 149 30.23 -15.02 28.63
CA ARG A 149 31.40 -14.14 28.85
C ARG A 149 32.39 -14.10 27.67
N ASN A 150 32.52 -15.21 26.94
CA ASN A 150 33.47 -15.37 25.83
C ASN A 150 32.71 -15.59 24.52
N LYS A 151 32.23 -14.52 23.89
CA LYS A 151 31.53 -14.59 22.60
C LYS A 151 32.52 -14.77 21.45
N ASN A 152 32.25 -15.70 20.54
CA ASN A 152 33.04 -15.83 19.31
C ASN A 152 32.51 -14.88 18.21
N GLU A 153 33.23 -14.83 17.09
CA GLU A 153 32.90 -13.95 15.97
C GLU A 153 31.54 -14.31 15.33
N GLU A 154 31.21 -15.60 15.24
CA GLU A 154 29.92 -16.08 14.73
C GLU A 154 28.74 -15.64 15.62
N GLU A 155 28.89 -15.71 16.95
CA GLU A 155 27.88 -15.24 17.90
C GLU A 155 27.67 -13.74 17.82
N ASN A 156 28.75 -12.95 17.73
CA ASN A 156 28.64 -11.49 17.58
C ASN A 156 27.97 -11.11 16.26
N SER A 157 28.33 -11.79 15.16
CA SER A 157 27.71 -11.59 13.84
C SER A 157 26.22 -11.95 13.87
N PHE A 158 25.88 -13.07 14.51
CA PHE A 158 24.49 -13.50 14.69
C PHE A 158 23.68 -12.49 15.50
N ILE A 159 24.19 -12.04 16.65
CA ILE A 159 23.52 -11.03 17.48
C ILE A 159 23.26 -9.78 16.66
N HIS A 160 24.28 -9.28 15.95
CA HIS A 160 24.14 -8.08 15.13
C HIS A 160 23.08 -8.25 14.03
N GLU A 161 23.07 -9.39 13.32
CA GLU A 161 22.05 -9.69 12.30
C GLU A 161 20.63 -9.64 12.88
N TYR A 162 20.41 -10.22 14.06
CA TYR A 162 19.10 -10.25 14.69
C TYR A 162 18.69 -8.91 15.30
N GLU A 163 19.62 -8.12 15.82
CA GLU A 163 19.38 -6.73 16.24
C GLU A 163 18.88 -5.88 15.06
N LEU A 164 19.52 -6.04 13.89
CA LEU A 164 19.12 -5.38 12.65
C LEU A 164 17.72 -5.81 12.18
N LYS A 165 17.41 -7.12 12.21
CA LYS A 165 16.04 -7.62 11.97
C LYS A 165 15.04 -7.01 12.96
N GLY A 166 15.44 -6.85 14.22
CA GLY A 166 14.64 -6.16 15.25
C GLY A 166 14.28 -4.72 14.89
N LEU A 167 15.21 -3.96 14.27
CA LEU A 167 14.92 -2.61 13.76
C LEU A 167 13.89 -2.63 12.63
N ALA A 168 14.01 -3.57 11.69
CA ALA A 168 13.04 -3.75 10.62
C ALA A 168 11.63 -4.05 11.16
N PHE A 169 11.52 -4.96 12.15
CA PHE A 169 10.24 -5.28 12.79
C PHE A 169 9.64 -4.10 13.54
N ARG A 170 10.45 -3.25 14.18
CA ARG A 170 9.98 -2.01 14.84
C ARG A 170 9.40 -1.03 13.82
N ALA A 171 10.03 -0.86 12.66
CA ALA A 171 9.53 -0.01 11.60
C ALA A 171 8.17 -0.50 11.07
N GLU A 172 8.07 -1.80 10.76
CA GLU A 172 6.82 -2.44 10.32
C GLU A 172 5.70 -2.32 11.36
N ARG A 173 6.02 -2.58 12.64
CA ARG A 173 5.07 -2.40 13.74
C ARG A 173 4.52 -0.97 13.77
N CYS A 174 5.39 0.02 13.65
CA CYS A 174 5.00 1.43 13.67
C CYS A 174 4.10 1.77 12.46
N PHE A 175 4.40 1.23 11.28
CA PHE A 175 3.56 1.37 10.09
C PHE A 175 2.15 0.80 10.29
N PHE A 176 2.01 -0.41 10.84
CA PHE A 176 0.69 -0.99 11.10
C PHE A 176 -0.06 -0.30 12.24
N LEU A 177 0.66 0.26 13.22
CA LEU A 177 0.07 1.13 14.23
C LEU A 177 -0.50 2.40 13.59
N ALA A 178 0.24 3.02 12.67
CA ALA A 178 -0.26 4.17 11.90
C ALA A 178 -1.52 3.83 11.10
N LYS A 179 -1.57 2.64 10.47
CA LYS A 179 -2.76 2.12 9.78
C LYS A 179 -3.97 1.95 10.71
N SER A 180 -3.77 1.50 11.94
CA SER A 180 -4.84 1.43 12.95
C SER A 180 -5.40 2.82 13.25
N TYR A 181 -4.55 3.80 13.52
CA TYR A 181 -4.98 5.18 13.80
C TYR A 181 -5.66 5.85 12.60
N SER A 182 -5.15 5.61 11.39
CA SER A 182 -5.78 6.03 10.14
C SER A 182 -7.20 5.46 10.02
N SER A 183 -7.39 4.16 10.29
CA SER A 183 -8.72 3.54 10.27
C SER A 183 -9.69 4.07 11.32
N ALA A 184 -9.15 4.62 12.42
CA ALA A 184 -9.92 5.28 13.47
C ALA A 184 -10.21 6.78 13.19
N GLY A 185 -9.78 7.31 12.04
CA GLY A 185 -9.94 8.72 11.68
C GLY A 185 -9.00 9.68 12.41
N LYS A 186 -8.01 9.17 13.15
CA LYS A 186 -7.01 9.98 13.87
C LYS A 186 -5.88 10.39 12.93
N ARG A 187 -6.17 11.36 12.06
CA ARG A 187 -5.32 11.75 10.91
C ARG A 187 -3.94 12.26 11.34
N ALA A 188 -3.90 13.15 12.32
CA ALA A 188 -2.67 13.77 12.80
C ALA A 188 -1.72 12.73 13.42
N GLU A 189 -2.25 11.85 14.27
CA GLU A 189 -1.48 10.77 14.88
C GLU A 189 -1.03 9.74 13.85
N ALA A 190 -1.91 9.37 12.90
CA ALA A 190 -1.55 8.46 11.81
C ALA A 190 -0.41 9.04 10.95
N TYR A 191 -0.50 10.32 10.58
CA TYR A 191 0.55 11.04 9.84
C TYR A 191 1.88 11.00 10.58
N ALA A 192 1.88 11.40 11.86
CA ALA A 192 3.10 11.41 12.69
C ALA A 192 3.72 10.01 12.81
N LEU A 193 2.90 8.97 12.98
CA LEU A 193 3.36 7.59 13.03
C LEU A 193 3.92 7.10 11.68
N PHE A 194 3.32 7.45 10.54
CA PHE A 194 3.89 7.13 9.22
C PHE A 194 5.24 7.81 8.99
N CYS A 195 5.38 9.08 9.39
CA CYS A 195 6.67 9.78 9.33
C CYS A 195 7.72 9.11 10.23
N HIS A 196 7.33 8.73 11.46
CA HIS A 196 8.23 8.02 12.36
C HIS A 196 8.66 6.65 11.82
N ALA A 197 7.71 5.86 11.29
CA ALA A 197 8.00 4.59 10.63
C ALA A 197 8.95 4.77 9.43
N HIS A 198 8.79 5.86 8.66
CA HIS A 198 9.70 6.20 7.56
C HIS A 198 11.12 6.47 8.08
N THR A 199 11.28 7.23 9.17
CA THR A 199 12.60 7.47 9.80
C THR A 199 13.24 6.17 10.28
N LEU A 200 12.48 5.32 10.99
CA LEU A 200 12.97 4.01 11.46
C LEU A 200 13.43 3.14 10.30
N THR A 201 12.66 3.12 9.20
CA THR A 201 13.00 2.39 7.98
C THR A 201 14.28 2.92 7.34
N GLY A 202 14.45 4.24 7.29
CA GLY A 202 15.66 4.88 6.80
C GLY A 202 16.90 4.52 7.63
N SER A 203 16.78 4.52 8.96
CA SER A 203 17.85 4.05 9.86
C SER A 203 18.18 2.57 9.65
N ALA A 204 17.17 1.72 9.46
CA ALA A 204 17.39 0.30 9.17
C ALA A 204 18.13 0.12 7.83
N LEU A 205 17.71 0.80 6.75
CA LEU A 205 18.39 0.74 5.44
C LEU A 205 19.85 1.19 5.51
N GLN A 206 20.15 2.23 6.28
CA GLN A 206 21.53 2.68 6.50
C GLN A 206 22.38 1.61 7.17
N GLN A 207 21.86 0.94 8.20
CA GLN A 207 22.59 -0.12 8.88
C GLN A 207 22.68 -1.42 8.04
N HIS A 208 21.75 -1.63 7.11
CA HIS A 208 21.76 -2.75 6.17
C HIS A 208 22.51 -2.48 4.86
N SER A 209 23.19 -1.32 4.70
CA SER A 209 23.83 -0.94 3.42
C SER A 209 24.89 -1.93 2.94
N ASN A 210 25.51 -2.68 3.86
CA ASN A 210 26.50 -3.72 3.56
C ASN A 210 25.94 -5.16 3.69
N SER A 211 24.64 -5.31 3.91
CA SER A 211 24.02 -6.61 4.11
C SER A 211 23.86 -7.37 2.79
N HIS A 212 24.08 -8.68 2.82
CA HIS A 212 23.83 -9.56 1.67
C HIS A 212 22.35 -9.95 1.50
N ASP A 213 21.49 -9.60 2.47
CA ASP A 213 20.06 -9.89 2.43
C ASP A 213 19.30 -8.89 1.54
N LYS A 214 19.38 -9.12 0.24
CA LYS A 214 18.72 -8.28 -0.77
C LYS A 214 17.19 -8.28 -0.63
N ALA A 215 16.61 -9.38 -0.15
CA ALA A 215 15.16 -9.49 0.02
C ALA A 215 14.69 -8.55 1.15
N LEU A 216 15.40 -8.55 2.28
CA LEU A 216 15.09 -7.64 3.38
C LEU A 216 15.26 -6.16 3.00
N ILE A 217 16.32 -5.82 2.24
CA ILE A 217 16.52 -4.46 1.74
C ILE A 217 15.34 -4.04 0.85
N GLN A 218 14.92 -4.91 -0.06
CA GLN A 218 13.78 -4.64 -0.94
C GLN A 218 12.47 -4.45 -0.15
N ASP A 219 12.23 -5.27 0.88
CA ASP A 219 11.08 -5.13 1.76
C ASP A 219 11.10 -3.80 2.53
N LEU A 220 12.26 -3.38 3.02
CA LEU A 220 12.44 -2.08 3.69
C LEU A 220 12.25 -0.90 2.73
N GLU A 221 12.74 -0.97 1.50
CA GLU A 221 12.48 0.05 0.47
C GLU A 221 10.98 0.14 0.15
N PHE A 222 10.31 -1.00 0.02
CA PHE A 222 8.86 -1.05 -0.17
C PHE A 222 8.13 -0.42 1.02
N LEU A 223 8.52 -0.75 2.26
CA LEU A 223 7.96 -0.15 3.47
C LEU A 223 8.19 1.36 3.50
N SER A 224 9.38 1.83 3.13
CA SER A 224 9.73 3.25 3.07
C SER A 224 8.81 4.02 2.12
N ASN A 225 8.58 3.47 0.93
CA ASN A 225 7.67 4.03 -0.06
C ASN A 225 6.21 4.03 0.41
N ASN A 226 5.79 2.98 1.12
CA ASN A 226 4.46 2.91 1.71
C ASN A 226 4.28 3.94 2.83
N CYS A 227 5.26 4.11 3.71
CA CYS A 227 5.20 5.13 4.77
C CYS A 227 5.04 6.53 4.16
N ARG A 228 5.85 6.86 3.15
CA ARG A 228 5.77 8.15 2.44
C ARG A 228 4.42 8.35 1.74
N SER A 229 3.94 7.33 1.03
CA SER A 229 2.66 7.42 0.32
C SER A 229 1.50 7.62 1.30
N ASN A 230 1.48 6.87 2.40
CA ASN A 230 0.42 6.96 3.39
C ASN A 230 0.49 8.26 4.20
N SER A 231 1.67 8.79 4.52
CA SER A 231 1.76 10.09 5.17
C SER A 231 1.18 11.20 4.28
N CYS A 232 1.46 11.20 2.98
CA CYS A 232 0.85 12.13 2.04
C CYS A 232 -0.68 11.99 1.98
N ILE A 233 -1.20 10.76 1.94
CA ILE A 233 -2.65 10.49 1.92
C ILE A 233 -3.33 10.99 3.19
N GLU A 234 -2.78 10.68 4.37
CA GLU A 234 -3.38 11.12 5.64
C GLU A 234 -3.33 12.63 5.78
N HIS A 235 -2.23 13.27 5.36
CA HIS A 235 -2.12 14.72 5.40
C HIS A 235 -3.14 15.41 4.50
N ALA A 236 -3.26 14.97 3.24
CA ALA A 236 -4.25 15.52 2.31
C ALA A 236 -5.69 15.27 2.78
N THR A 237 -5.95 14.08 3.33
CA THR A 237 -7.29 13.76 3.84
C THR A 237 -7.63 14.57 5.08
N GLY A 238 -6.67 14.79 5.99
CA GLY A 238 -6.84 15.65 7.15
C GLY A 238 -7.18 17.08 6.78
N ILE A 239 -6.43 17.69 5.85
CA ILE A 239 -6.73 19.05 5.35
C ILE A 239 -8.13 19.10 4.72
N MET A 240 -8.47 18.11 3.90
CA MET A 240 -9.80 18.04 3.27
C MET A 240 -10.92 17.95 4.33
N GLU A 241 -10.74 17.17 5.38
CA GLU A 241 -11.70 17.06 6.49
C GLU A 241 -11.84 18.39 7.27
N GLU A 242 -10.73 19.09 7.50
CA GLU A 242 -10.71 20.40 8.14
C GLU A 242 -11.42 21.46 7.29
N GLU A 243 -11.18 21.50 5.97
CA GLU A 243 -11.79 22.47 5.04
C GLU A 243 -13.28 22.19 4.76
N ILE A 244 -13.73 20.93 4.85
CA ILE A 244 -15.14 20.58 4.69
C ILE A 244 -16.01 21.24 5.77
N VAL A 245 -15.49 21.44 6.99
CA VAL A 245 -16.27 21.99 8.11
C VAL A 245 -16.66 23.47 7.86
N PRO A 246 -15.72 24.39 7.57
CA PRO A 246 -16.02 25.75 7.14
C PRO A 246 -16.93 25.82 5.91
N LEU A 247 -16.72 24.95 4.91
CA LEU A 247 -17.56 24.93 3.71
C LEU A 247 -19.00 24.52 4.00
N LYS A 248 -19.22 23.52 4.87
CA LYS A 248 -20.56 23.12 5.30
C LYS A 248 -21.24 24.22 6.13
N LEU A 249 -20.48 24.88 7.01
CA LEU A 249 -20.95 26.03 7.78
C LEU A 249 -21.32 27.22 6.86
N SER A 250 -20.46 27.58 5.91
CA SER A 250 -20.72 28.69 4.98
C SER A 250 -21.92 28.40 4.08
N LYS A 251 -22.05 27.16 3.56
CA LYS A 251 -23.24 26.73 2.80
C LYS A 251 -24.49 26.77 3.66
N GLY A 252 -24.44 26.28 4.90
CA GLY A 252 -25.55 26.34 5.85
C GLY A 252 -26.02 27.77 6.13
N VAL A 253 -25.09 28.68 6.41
CA VAL A 253 -25.39 30.11 6.63
C VAL A 253 -25.91 30.79 5.36
N SER A 254 -25.35 30.47 4.19
CA SER A 254 -25.82 31.01 2.90
C SER A 254 -27.25 30.56 2.57
N THR A 255 -27.66 29.36 2.99
CA THR A 255 -29.05 28.89 2.85
C THR A 255 -30.03 29.51 3.85
N MET A 256 -29.54 30.23 4.87
CA MET A 256 -30.38 30.95 5.85
C MET A 256 -30.63 32.41 5.47
N SER A 257 -30.24 32.85 4.28
CA SER A 257 -30.52 34.21 3.81
C SER A 257 -32.03 34.44 3.73
N LEU A 258 -32.51 35.48 4.44
CA LEU A 258 -33.90 35.95 4.45
C LEU A 258 -34.32 36.63 3.13
N ALA A 259 -33.46 36.64 2.12
CA ALA A 259 -33.79 37.13 0.80
C ALA A 259 -34.61 36.06 0.06
N ASP A 260 -35.88 36.39 -0.20
CA ASP A 260 -36.87 35.63 -0.95
C ASP A 260 -36.30 34.64 -1.96
N ASN A 261 -36.83 33.41 -1.90
CA ASN A 261 -36.77 32.28 -2.83
C ASN A 261 -36.57 32.66 -4.31
N LYS A 262 -35.40 33.18 -4.68
CA LYS A 262 -34.90 33.07 -6.05
C LYS A 262 -34.38 31.66 -6.19
N THR A 263 -35.24 30.82 -6.74
CA THR A 263 -34.90 29.54 -7.38
C THR A 263 -33.42 29.44 -7.68
N LYS A 264 -32.71 28.50 -7.04
CA LYS A 264 -31.31 28.16 -7.36
C LYS A 264 -31.13 28.22 -8.88
N GLU A 265 -30.46 29.26 -9.37
CA GLU A 265 -30.12 29.34 -10.78
C GLU A 265 -29.30 28.09 -11.12
N ASN A 266 -29.77 27.33 -12.10
CA ASN A 266 -29.11 26.10 -12.54
C ASN A 266 -27.83 26.47 -13.31
N LYS A 267 -26.77 26.83 -12.59
CA LYS A 267 -25.44 27.12 -13.14
C LYS A 267 -24.81 25.86 -13.73
N TYR A 268 -24.06 26.03 -14.82
CA TYR A 268 -23.24 24.96 -15.41
C TYR A 268 -21.86 24.94 -14.75
N LEU A 269 -21.11 23.84 -14.90
CA LEU A 269 -19.74 23.73 -14.38
C LEU A 269 -18.84 24.87 -14.87
N LEU A 270 -19.00 25.27 -16.14
CA LEU A 270 -18.26 26.38 -16.73
C LEU A 270 -18.51 27.72 -16.03
N ASP A 271 -19.66 27.88 -15.35
CA ASP A 271 -20.01 29.10 -14.62
C ASP A 271 -19.47 29.09 -13.18
N MET A 272 -18.90 27.97 -12.73
CA MET A 272 -18.45 27.75 -11.34
C MET A 272 -17.06 27.12 -11.26
N LEU A 273 -16.13 27.54 -12.11
CA LEU A 273 -14.76 26.98 -12.14
C LEU A 273 -13.95 27.24 -10.86
N GLU A 274 -14.31 28.27 -10.10
CA GLU A 274 -13.64 28.65 -8.84
C GLU A 274 -14.14 27.86 -7.63
N SER A 275 -15.26 27.13 -7.76
CA SER A 275 -15.88 26.39 -6.66
C SER A 275 -16.33 25.01 -7.10
N TYR A 276 -15.84 23.96 -6.45
CA TYR A 276 -16.25 22.60 -6.80
C TYR A 276 -17.71 22.31 -6.39
N GLU A 277 -18.57 22.12 -7.39
CA GLU A 277 -19.90 21.51 -7.24
C GLU A 277 -20.06 20.38 -8.28
N SER A 278 -20.70 19.26 -7.89
CA SER A 278 -20.88 18.12 -8.79
C SER A 278 -21.79 18.48 -9.97
N ALA A 279 -21.21 18.52 -11.18
CA ALA A 279 -21.95 18.71 -12.42
C ALA A 279 -22.76 17.48 -12.86
N ILE A 280 -22.54 16.33 -12.21
CA ILE A 280 -23.12 15.02 -12.58
C ILE A 280 -24.30 14.65 -11.65
N GLY A 281 -24.62 15.50 -10.65
CA GLY A 281 -25.62 15.20 -9.64
C GLY A 281 -25.10 14.25 -8.55
N GLU A 282 -25.95 13.92 -7.57
CA GLU A 282 -25.62 12.93 -6.53
C GLU A 282 -25.77 11.50 -7.07
N PRO A 283 -24.97 10.53 -6.59
CA PRO A 283 -25.16 9.13 -6.94
C PRO A 283 -26.62 8.69 -6.70
N ASN A 284 -27.25 8.03 -7.67
CA ASN A 284 -28.67 7.60 -7.69
C ASN A 284 -29.73 8.67 -8.00
N THR A 285 -29.36 9.91 -8.34
CA THR A 285 -30.32 10.88 -8.87
C THR A 285 -30.29 10.93 -10.40
N LYS A 286 -31.46 10.88 -11.07
CA LYS A 286 -31.59 11.07 -12.53
C LYS A 286 -31.46 12.54 -12.93
N ALA A 287 -30.56 13.28 -12.28
CA ALA A 287 -30.34 14.68 -12.61
C ALA A 287 -29.59 14.77 -13.95
N PRO A 288 -30.00 15.67 -14.86
CA PRO A 288 -29.26 15.88 -16.10
C PRO A 288 -27.87 16.42 -15.79
N CYS A 289 -26.86 15.92 -16.50
CA CYS A 289 -25.48 16.41 -16.41
C CYS A 289 -25.40 17.87 -16.90
N ARG A 290 -24.77 18.75 -16.11
CA ARG A 290 -24.72 20.21 -16.36
C ARG A 290 -23.28 20.70 -16.51
N ILE A 291 -22.50 20.04 -17.37
CA ILE A 291 -21.13 20.47 -17.65
C ILE A 291 -21.11 21.82 -18.37
N ALA A 292 -21.86 21.94 -19.46
CA ALA A 292 -21.95 23.14 -20.27
C ALA A 292 -23.36 23.28 -20.85
N GLN A 293 -23.74 24.51 -21.19
CA GLN A 293 -24.98 24.75 -21.91
C GLN A 293 -24.90 24.13 -23.31
N PHE A 294 -25.81 23.20 -23.60
CA PHE A 294 -25.94 22.60 -24.92
C PHE A 294 -27.42 22.58 -25.37
N PRO A 295 -27.73 23.05 -26.59
CA PRO A 295 -26.82 23.66 -27.56
C PRO A 295 -26.27 25.02 -27.08
N PRO A 296 -25.11 25.47 -27.57
CA PRO A 296 -24.59 26.80 -27.25
C PRO A 296 -25.59 27.91 -27.61
N PRO A 297 -25.63 29.01 -26.86
CA PRO A 297 -26.50 30.14 -27.18
C PRO A 297 -26.14 30.71 -28.56
N PHE A 298 -27.16 31.11 -29.32
CA PHE A 298 -26.95 31.76 -30.61
C PHE A 298 -26.16 33.05 -30.44
N GLN A 299 -25.12 33.22 -31.25
CA GLN A 299 -24.34 34.44 -31.33
C GLN A 299 -24.66 35.14 -32.64
N ALA A 300 -24.80 36.46 -32.60
CA ALA A 300 -24.97 37.26 -33.82
C ALA A 300 -23.69 37.12 -34.66
N VAL A 301 -23.83 36.62 -35.88
CA VAL A 301 -22.75 36.57 -36.85
C VAL A 301 -22.93 37.75 -37.81
N PRO A 302 -21.91 38.58 -38.06
CA PRO A 302 -22.01 39.63 -39.06
C PRO A 302 -22.25 38.99 -40.44
N CYS A 303 -23.40 39.27 -41.04
CA CYS A 303 -23.68 38.88 -42.42
C CYS A 303 -22.93 39.81 -43.38
N ASN A 304 -22.52 39.27 -44.53
CA ASN A 304 -22.01 40.12 -45.61
C ASN A 304 -23.06 41.17 -46.00
N PRO A 305 -22.64 42.42 -46.31
CA PRO A 305 -23.57 43.45 -46.75
C PRO A 305 -24.29 42.99 -48.02
N ILE A 306 -25.58 43.32 -48.13
CA ILE A 306 -26.35 43.06 -49.35
C ILE A 306 -25.81 43.98 -50.44
N VAL A 307 -25.22 43.40 -51.48
CA VAL A 307 -24.80 44.12 -52.70
C VAL A 307 -25.82 43.81 -53.79
N LEU A 308 -26.52 44.84 -54.24
CA LEU A 308 -27.45 44.76 -55.37
C LEU A 308 -26.74 45.25 -56.64
N ASP A 309 -26.74 44.45 -57.70
CA ASP A 309 -26.25 44.86 -59.01
C ASP A 309 -27.29 45.75 -59.70
N MET A 310 -27.15 47.07 -59.50
CA MET A 310 -28.01 48.06 -60.18
C MET A 310 -27.63 48.27 -61.64
N ALA A 311 -26.43 47.87 -62.07
CA ALA A 311 -25.98 48.05 -63.44
C ALA A 311 -26.74 47.14 -64.40
N TYR A 312 -27.17 45.96 -63.93
CA TYR A 312 -28.03 45.05 -64.70
C TYR A 312 -29.31 45.76 -65.19
N ASN A 313 -29.94 46.58 -64.34
CA ASN A 313 -31.15 47.33 -64.69
C ASN A 313 -30.91 48.42 -65.75
N SER A 314 -29.65 48.78 -66.00
CA SER A 314 -29.25 49.80 -66.97
C SER A 314 -28.88 49.19 -68.34
N VAL A 315 -29.01 47.88 -68.51
CA VAL A 315 -28.79 47.22 -69.80
C VAL A 315 -30.03 47.40 -70.68
N GLU A 316 -30.04 48.48 -71.46
CA GLU A 316 -31.08 48.78 -72.44
C GLU A 316 -30.62 48.42 -73.86
N PHE A 317 -31.57 48.05 -74.73
CA PHE A 317 -31.26 47.86 -76.14
C PHE A 317 -30.87 49.21 -76.78
N PRO A 318 -29.88 49.24 -77.68
CA PRO A 318 -29.51 50.46 -78.38
C PRO A 318 -30.68 50.92 -79.27
N ASN A 319 -30.87 52.24 -79.40
CA ASN A 319 -31.86 52.78 -80.34
C ASN A 319 -31.53 52.33 -81.78
N LEU A 320 -32.46 51.63 -82.41
CA LEU A 320 -32.33 51.08 -83.76
C LEU A 320 -32.94 51.95 -84.86
N GLU A 321 -33.52 53.11 -84.55
CA GLU A 321 -34.21 54.00 -85.51
C GLU A 321 -33.32 54.36 -86.72
N ASN A 322 -32.02 54.59 -86.51
CA ASN A 322 -31.07 54.90 -87.58
C ASN A 322 -30.75 53.70 -88.49
N ARG A 323 -31.07 52.48 -88.05
CA ARG A 323 -30.93 51.24 -88.82
C ARG A 323 -32.24 50.80 -89.49
N MET A 324 -33.36 51.42 -89.13
CA MET A 324 -34.64 51.17 -89.78
C MET A 324 -34.68 51.85 -91.15
N LYS A 325 -35.02 51.09 -92.20
CA LYS A 325 -35.22 51.67 -93.54
C LYS A 325 -36.41 52.64 -93.49
N LYS A 326 -36.16 53.93 -93.76
CA LYS A 326 -37.21 54.93 -93.87
C LYS A 326 -38.11 54.60 -95.07
N GLU A 327 -39.35 54.22 -94.82
CA GLU A 327 -40.36 54.07 -95.87
C GLU A 327 -40.66 55.45 -96.49
N LYS A 328 -40.22 55.67 -97.73
CA LYS A 328 -40.67 56.82 -98.52
C LYS A 328 -42.09 56.55 -99.02
N LYS A 329 -43.11 56.89 -98.24
CA LYS A 329 -44.49 56.87 -98.71
C LYS A 329 -44.70 58.02 -99.72
N GLY A 330 -44.80 57.66 -101.00
CA GLY A 330 -45.05 58.57 -102.11
C GLY A 330 -46.50 59.09 -102.11
N LEU A 331 -46.67 60.32 -102.63
CA LEU A 331 -47.83 61.21 -102.59
C LEU A 331 -49.17 60.71 -103.19
N LEU A 332 -49.30 59.44 -103.56
CA LEU A 332 -50.53 58.90 -104.16
C LEU A 332 -51.32 57.93 -103.27
N SER A 333 -50.89 57.66 -102.03
CA SER A 333 -51.77 56.97 -101.04
C SER A 333 -52.82 57.90 -100.42
N ARG A 334 -53.14 59.04 -101.06
CA ARG A 334 -53.99 60.10 -100.51
C ARG A 334 -55.38 60.18 -101.17
N PHE A 335 -55.81 59.14 -101.89
CA PHE A 335 -57.16 59.13 -102.48
C PHE A 335 -58.03 57.90 -102.24
N TRP A 336 -57.53 56.76 -101.75
CA TRP A 336 -58.37 55.61 -101.35
C TRP A 336 -57.68 54.81 -100.23
N GLY A 337 -58.27 54.76 -99.04
CA GLY A 337 -57.86 53.89 -97.91
C GLY A 337 -57.21 54.59 -96.74
#